data_AF-A0AA43LSC3-F1
#
_entry.id   AF-A0AA43LSC3-F1
#
_cell.length_a   1.000
_cell.length_b   1.000
_cell.length_c   1.000
_cell.angle_alpha   90.00
_cell.angle_beta   90.00
_cell.angle_gamma   90.00
#
_symmetry.space_group_name_H-M   'P 1'
#
loop_
_entity.id
_entity.type
_entity.pdbx_description
1 polymer ?
#
loop_
_entity_poly.entity_id
_entity_poly.type
_entity_poly.pdbx_seq_one_letter_code
_entity_poly.pdbx_strand_id
1 'polypeptide(L)'
;MALNEEKEKTCLKLVKSRLGITQNIRDEYITDIIRGVVSDLENRNGIVIDGDDFGHLMFVCDYSEYRYSNVGISAIPRHLEMRLHDLIYG
;
A
#
# COMPACT_ATOMS: atom_id res chain seq x y z
N MET A 1 15.24 3.32 2.59
CA MET A 1 14.54 4.41 1.89
C MET A 1 13.30 3.76 1.32
N ALA A 2 12.14 4.41 1.45
CA ALA A 2 10.86 4.00 0.90
C ALA A 2 10.96 3.19 -0.39
N LEU A 3 9.96 2.33 -0.60
CA LEU A 3 9.74 1.48 -1.78
C LEU A 3 10.46 2.02 -3.04
N ASN A 4 11.46 1.30 -3.55
CA ASN A 4 12.22 1.76 -4.72
C ASN A 4 11.33 1.82 -5.99
N GLU A 5 11.79 2.47 -7.05
CA GLU A 5 10.99 2.70 -8.27
C GLU A 5 10.49 1.37 -8.91
N GLU A 6 11.29 0.31 -8.86
CA GLU A 6 10.90 -1.01 -9.38
C GLU A 6 9.78 -1.65 -8.56
N LYS A 7 9.88 -1.58 -7.23
CA LYS A 7 8.89 -2.11 -6.31
C LYS A 7 7.61 -1.29 -6.31
N GLU A 8 7.71 0.03 -6.50
CA GLU A 8 6.55 0.91 -6.71
C GLU A 8 5.78 0.50 -7.98
N LYS A 9 6.48 0.31 -9.10
CA LYS A 9 5.86 -0.19 -10.35
C LYS A 9 5.25 -1.57 -10.17
N THR A 10 5.89 -2.44 -9.39
CA THR A 10 5.36 -3.76 -9.05
C THR A 10 4.07 -3.65 -8.23
N CYS A 11 4.06 -2.80 -7.20
CA CYS A 11 2.87 -2.61 -6.38
C CYS A 11 1.73 -1.97 -7.18
N LEU A 12 2.02 -0.99 -8.04
CA LEU A 12 1.03 -0.41 -8.96
C LEU A 12 0.39 -1.49 -9.84
N LYS A 13 1.19 -2.40 -10.42
CA LYS A 13 0.66 -3.53 -11.22
C LYS A 13 -0.24 -4.45 -10.40
N LEU A 14 0.16 -4.78 -9.17
CA LEU A 14 -0.62 -5.65 -8.28
C LEU A 14 -1.95 -5.00 -7.86
N VAL A 15 -1.91 -3.72 -7.48
CA VAL A 15 -3.11 -2.95 -7.12
C VAL A 15 -4.07 -2.86 -8.31
N LYS A 16 -3.56 -2.54 -9.50
CA LYS A 16 -4.38 -2.52 -10.74
C LYS A 16 -5.01 -3.87 -11.04
N SER A 17 -4.24 -4.96 -10.89
CA SER A 17 -4.75 -6.32 -11.09
C SER A 17 -5.90 -6.64 -10.14
N ARG A 18 -5.83 -6.21 -8.88
CA ARG A 18 -6.88 -6.43 -7.88
C ARG A 18 -8.12 -5.60 -8.13
N LEU A 19 -7.95 -4.37 -8.58
CA LEU A 19 -9.05 -3.47 -8.94
C LEU A 19 -9.69 -3.80 -10.31
N GLY A 20 -9.11 -4.73 -11.08
CA GLY A 20 -9.54 -5.04 -12.44
C GLY A 20 -9.26 -3.91 -13.44
N ILE A 21 -8.29 -3.03 -13.15
CA ILE A 21 -7.94 -1.87 -14.00
C ILE A 21 -6.85 -2.28 -14.98
N THR A 22 -7.14 -2.18 -16.28
CA THR A 22 -6.18 -2.49 -17.35
C THR A 22 -5.62 -1.25 -18.04
N GLN A 23 -6.31 -0.10 -17.92
CA GLN A 23 -5.90 1.17 -18.52
C GLN A 23 -4.93 1.94 -17.61
N ASN A 24 -4.23 2.93 -18.17
CA ASN A 24 -3.20 3.68 -17.46
C ASN A 24 -3.64 5.08 -16.99
N ILE A 25 -4.91 5.44 -17.20
CA ILE A 25 -5.44 6.80 -16.92
C ILE A 25 -5.32 7.16 -15.43
N ARG A 26 -5.39 6.17 -14.53
CA ARG A 26 -5.35 6.37 -13.07
C ARG A 26 -4.01 6.01 -12.45
N ASP A 27 -2.98 5.74 -13.25
CA ASP A 27 -1.71 5.21 -12.74
C ASP A 27 -1.01 6.20 -11.81
N GLU A 28 -1.00 7.48 -12.17
CA GLU A 28 -0.44 8.55 -11.32
C GLU A 28 -1.19 8.64 -9.98
N TYR A 29 -2.52 8.68 -10.02
CA TYR A 29 -3.34 8.74 -8.81
C TYR A 29 -3.13 7.52 -7.89
N ILE A 30 -3.08 6.30 -8.44
CA ILE A 30 -2.84 5.09 -7.66
C ILE A 30 -1.41 5.09 -7.10
N THR A 31 -0.44 5.59 -7.86
CA THR A 31 0.96 5.73 -7.41
C THR A 31 1.06 6.70 -6.23
N ASP A 32 0.35 7.83 -6.27
CA ASP A 32 0.32 8.77 -5.16
C ASP A 32 -0.34 8.17 -3.90
N ILE A 33 -1.36 7.33 -4.06
CA ILE A 33 -1.93 6.57 -2.94
C ILE A 33 -0.89 5.62 -2.34
N ILE A 34 -0.16 4.88 -3.17
CA ILE A 34 0.91 3.95 -2.71
C ILE A 34 1.97 4.71 -1.92
N ARG A 35 2.45 5.85 -2.46
CA ARG A 35 3.42 6.71 -1.78
C ARG A 35 2.89 7.28 -0.47
N GLY A 36 1.63 7.69 -0.44
CA GLY A 36 0.94 8.15 0.76
C GLY A 36 0.87 7.07 1.84
N VAL A 37 0.54 5.83 1.45
CA VAL A 37 0.52 4.68 2.36
C VAL A 37 1.91 4.41 2.94
N VAL A 38 2.95 4.34 2.11
CA VAL A 38 4.33 4.14 2.59
C VAL A 38 4.75 5.25 3.54
N SER A 39 4.48 6.51 3.19
CA SER A 39 4.78 7.67 4.01
C SER A 39 4.05 7.65 5.36
N ASP A 40 2.77 7.27 5.38
CA ASP A 40 2.00 7.15 6.62
C ASP A 40 2.60 6.05 7.52
N LEU A 41 2.95 4.89 6.96
CA LEU A 41 3.55 3.78 7.71
C LEU A 41 4.92 4.14 8.30
N GLU A 42 5.79 4.78 7.52
CA GLU A 42 7.13 5.18 7.99
C GLU A 42 7.05 6.32 9.01
N ASN A 43 6.28 7.38 8.72
CA ASN A 43 6.33 8.61 9.51
C ASN A 43 5.37 8.61 10.71
N ARG A 44 4.22 7.93 10.62
CA ARG A 44 3.21 7.92 11.69
C ARG A 44 3.25 6.65 12.52
N ASN A 45 3.48 5.51 11.88
CA ASN A 45 3.51 4.22 12.57
C ASN A 45 4.94 3.78 12.98
N GLY A 46 5.98 4.45 12.47
CA GLY A 46 7.37 4.13 12.78
C GLY A 46 7.84 2.80 12.16
N ILE A 47 7.15 2.31 11.13
CA ILE A 47 7.44 1.03 10.48
C ILE A 47 8.43 1.27 9.35
N VAL A 48 9.56 0.57 9.36
CA VAL A 48 10.50 0.59 8.22
C VAL A 48 9.99 -0.37 7.15
N ILE A 49 9.59 0.17 6.00
CA ILE A 49 9.14 -0.66 4.88
C ILE A 49 10.34 -1.23 4.13
N ASP A 50 10.33 -2.54 3.92
CA ASP A 50 11.29 -3.25 3.09
C ASP A 50 10.53 -3.76 1.84
N GLY A 51 10.93 -3.29 0.66
CA GLY A 51 10.32 -3.69 -0.61
C GLY A 51 10.73 -5.09 -1.08
N ASP A 52 11.75 -5.69 -0.47
CA ASP A 52 12.19 -7.06 -0.74
C ASP A 52 11.50 -8.08 0.17
N ASP A 53 10.93 -7.63 1.29
CA ASP A 53 10.01 -8.42 2.08
C ASP A 53 8.63 -8.48 1.40
N PHE A 54 8.22 -9.69 1.00
CA PHE A 54 6.93 -9.91 0.34
C PHE A 54 5.73 -9.59 1.23
N GLY A 55 5.84 -9.78 2.55
CA GLY A 55 4.80 -9.42 3.51
C GLY A 55 4.57 -7.91 3.57
N HIS A 56 5.65 -7.14 3.62
CA HIS A 56 5.62 -5.67 3.61
C HIS A 56 5.06 -5.16 2.28
N LEU A 57 5.60 -5.64 1.15
CA LEU A 57 5.12 -5.26 -0.18
C LEU A 57 3.63 -5.56 -0.36
N MET A 58 3.20 -6.78 -0.01
CA MET A 58 1.79 -7.16 -0.14
C MET A 58 0.89 -6.33 0.75
N PHE A 59 1.31 -6.01 1.97
CA PHE A 59 0.56 -5.14 2.87
C PHE A 59 0.37 -3.73 2.29
N VAL A 60 1.43 -3.13 1.75
CA VAL A 60 1.33 -1.81 1.08
C VAL A 60 0.32 -1.88 -0.07
N CYS A 61 0.35 -2.94 -0.89
CA CYS A 61 -0.58 -3.07 -2.00
C CYS A 61 -2.03 -3.33 -1.56
N ASP A 62 -2.25 -4.16 -0.53
CA ASP A 62 -3.57 -4.36 0.08
C ASP A 62 -4.14 -3.05 0.64
N TYR A 63 -3.32 -2.30 1.39
CA TYR A 63 -3.79 -1.08 2.01
C TYR A 63 -4.02 0.04 0.98
N SER A 64 -3.20 0.11 -0.07
CA SER A 64 -3.38 1.05 -1.18
C SER A 64 -4.65 0.77 -1.98
N GLU A 65 -4.95 -0.51 -2.26
CA GLU A 65 -6.21 -0.93 -2.87
C GLU A 65 -7.40 -0.50 -2.00
N TYR A 66 -7.34 -0.78 -0.70
CA TYR A 66 -8.40 -0.38 0.23
C TYR A 66 -8.63 1.14 0.22
N ARG A 67 -7.56 1.95 0.31
CA ARG A 67 -7.64 3.42 0.31
C ARG A 67 -8.21 3.97 -1.00
N TYR A 68 -7.87 3.34 -2.12
CA TYR A 68 -8.45 3.69 -3.43
C TYR A 68 -9.94 3.38 -3.49
N SER A 69 -10.35 2.20 -3.03
CA SER A 69 -11.74 1.72 -3.09
C SER A 69 -12.67 2.41 -2.07
N ASN A 70 -12.11 2.92 -0.96
CA ASN A 70 -12.87 3.43 0.19
C ASN A 70 -12.56 4.91 0.45
N VAL A 71 -12.71 5.75 -0.57
CA VAL A 71 -12.43 7.19 -0.49
C VAL A 71 -13.31 7.85 0.59
N GLY A 72 -12.68 8.62 1.48
CA GLY A 72 -13.36 9.37 2.54
C GLY A 72 -13.72 8.56 3.79
N ILE A 73 -13.40 7.26 3.81
CA ILE A 73 -13.56 6.42 5.01
C ILE A 73 -12.23 6.44 5.78
N SER A 74 -12.29 6.89 7.04
CA SER A 74 -11.12 6.94 7.93
C SER A 74 -10.85 5.62 8.67
N ALA A 75 -11.83 4.72 8.73
CA ALA A 75 -11.70 3.44 9.40
C ALA A 75 -10.92 2.45 8.55
N ILE A 76 -9.98 1.73 9.17
CA ILE A 76 -9.28 0.59 8.55
C ILE A 76 -10.08 -0.68 8.89
N PRO A 77 -10.29 -1.61 7.93
CA PRO A 77 -11.00 -2.86 8.21
C PRO A 77 -10.13 -3.77 9.09
N ARG A 78 -10.78 -4.53 9.97
CA ARG A 78 -10.10 -5.30 11.03
C ARG A 78 -8.99 -6.22 10.55
N HIS A 79 -9.11 -6.82 9.36
CA HIS A 79 -8.07 -7.70 8.82
C HIS A 79 -6.79 -6.93 8.43
N LEU A 80 -6.90 -5.68 7.95
CA LEU A 80 -5.74 -4.81 7.70
C LEU A 80 -5.18 -4.26 9.00
N GLU A 81 -6.04 -3.94 9.98
CA GLU A 81 -5.60 -3.54 11.31
C GLU A 81 -4.77 -4.64 11.99
N MET A 82 -5.20 -5.91 11.90
CA MET A 82 -4.45 -7.05 12.42
C MET A 82 -3.09 -7.22 11.74
N ARG A 83 -3.05 -7.13 10.40
CA ARG A 83 -1.77 -7.20 9.68
C ARG A 83 -0.84 -6.04 9.99
N LEU A 84 -1.39 -4.83 10.20
CA LEU A 84 -0.61 -3.68 10.63
C LEU A 84 -0.02 -3.92 12.03
N HIS A 85 -0.81 -4.47 12.94
CA HIS A 85 -0.33 -4.86 14.26
C HIS A 85 0.82 -5.89 14.17
N ASP A 86 0.66 -6.92 13.34
CA ASP A 86 1.70 -7.94 13.13
C ASP A 86 2.98 -7.34 12.54
N LEU A 87 2.89 -6.32 11.69
CA LEU A 87 4.06 -5.60 11.17
C LEU A 87 4.77 -4.71 12.21
N ILE A 88 4.05 -4.26 13.23
CA ILE A 88 4.61 -3.40 14.28
C ILE A 88 5.29 -4.24 15.37
N TYR A 89 4.70 -5.39 15.72
CA TYR A 89 5.09 -6.17 16.90
C TYR A 89 5.65 -7.56 16.59
N GLY A 90 5.49 -8.06 15.36
CA GLY A 90 6.06 -9.33 14.89
C GLY A 90 7.50 -9.14 14.42
#